data_AF-E3NV22-F1
#
_entry.id   AF-E3NV22-F1
#
_cell.length_a   1.000
_cell.length_b   1.000
_cell.length_c   1.000
_cell.angle_alpha   90.00
_cell.angle_beta   90.00
_cell.angle_gamma   90.00
#
_symmetry.space_group_name_H-M   'P 1'
#
loop_
_entity.id
_entity.type
_entity.pdbx_description
1 polymer ?
#
loop_
_entity_poly.entity_id
_entity_poly.type
_entity_poly.pdbx_seq_one_letter_code
_entity_poly.pdbx_strand_id
1 'polypeptide(L)'
;MERKHLIIEGVHTYLYELFGLSVEYEIESDLEKLPPSLKYINRSAIQLPKNTTGEELELCFAASPNQEYVSITDSDDFELESNSILYGVQHLHMDMNGHCAHHILFNFRGKSLLLSSVILLNSSLVRFLNEWKSNKGFVNLRFFSISLGNLDDVWIKNRVDIKQSEVALELKWKMR
;
A
#
# COMPACT_ATOMS: atom_id res chain seq x y z
N MET A 1 10.10 -10.88 24.77
CA MET A 1 9.44 -10.41 23.54
C MET A 1 8.39 -9.35 23.89
N GLU A 2 7.50 -9.64 24.85
CA GLU A 2 6.47 -8.73 25.36
C GLU A 2 6.97 -7.38 25.87
N ARG A 3 8.16 -7.28 26.47
CA ARG A 3 8.59 -6.02 27.11
C ARG A 3 8.71 -4.82 26.16
N LYS A 4 9.20 -4.98 24.93
CA LYS A 4 9.31 -3.88 23.95
C LYS A 4 7.90 -3.45 23.50
N HIS A 5 7.03 -4.42 23.20
CA HIS A 5 5.64 -4.16 22.82
C HIS A 5 4.86 -3.47 23.94
N LEU A 6 5.01 -3.91 25.19
CA LEU A 6 4.38 -3.27 26.36
C LEU A 6 4.85 -1.83 26.57
N ILE A 7 6.14 -1.54 26.32
CA ILE A 7 6.66 -0.16 26.38
C ILE A 7 6.03 0.68 25.28
N ILE A 8 5.98 0.18 24.04
CA ILE A 8 5.38 0.90 22.90
C ILE A 8 3.89 1.17 23.17
N GLU A 9 3.14 0.17 23.63
CA GLU A 9 1.72 0.29 23.97
C GLU A 9 1.48 1.28 25.12
N GLY A 10 2.33 1.25 26.15
CA GLY A 10 2.26 2.20 27.27
C GLY A 10 2.54 3.64 26.83
N VAL A 11 3.56 3.85 26.01
CA VAL A 11 3.88 5.18 25.45
C VAL A 11 2.74 5.66 24.56
N HIS A 12 2.22 4.81 23.67
CA HIS A 12 1.09 5.15 22.80
C HIS A 12 -0.17 5.51 23.59
N THR A 13 -0.50 4.70 24.60
CA THR A 13 -1.66 4.95 25.48
C THR A 13 -1.51 6.30 26.19
N TYR A 14 -0.33 6.60 26.72
CA TYR A 14 -0.07 7.88 27.37
C TYR A 14 -0.20 9.07 26.40
N LEU A 15 0.35 8.96 25.18
CA LEU A 15 0.21 10.00 24.15
C LEU A 15 -1.25 10.18 23.72
N TYR A 16 -2.02 9.08 23.66
CA TYR A 16 -3.44 9.13 23.37
C TYR A 16 -4.25 9.78 24.49
N GLU A 17 -3.95 9.48 25.76
CA GLU A 17 -4.58 10.16 26.90
C GLU A 17 -4.29 11.66 26.94
N LEU A 18 -3.09 12.06 26.52
CA LEU A 18 -2.66 13.47 26.52
C LEU A 18 -3.26 14.28 25.37
N PHE A 19 -3.26 13.75 24.14
CA PHE A 19 -3.62 14.50 22.94
C PHE A 19 -4.97 14.07 22.33
N GLY A 20 -5.47 12.88 22.65
CA GLY A 20 -6.67 12.31 22.05
C GLY A 20 -6.63 12.29 20.53
N LEU A 21 -7.79 12.42 19.89
CA LEU A 21 -7.90 12.42 18.41
C LEU A 21 -7.53 13.78 17.76
N SER A 22 -6.89 14.70 18.50
CA SER A 22 -6.49 16.00 17.95
C SER A 22 -5.23 15.96 17.09
N VAL A 23 -4.51 14.84 17.13
CA VAL A 23 -3.28 14.59 16.38
C VAL A 23 -3.39 13.28 15.60
N GLU A 24 -2.55 13.13 14.58
CA GLU A 24 -2.39 11.88 13.85
C GLU A 24 -1.35 10.99 14.54
N TYR A 25 -1.64 9.69 14.62
CA TYR A 25 -0.72 8.69 15.14
C TYR A 25 -0.17 7.83 14.00
N GLU A 26 1.15 7.67 14.00
CA GLU A 26 1.88 6.88 13.02
C GLU A 26 2.75 5.83 13.72
N ILE A 27 2.79 4.63 13.14
CA ILE A 27 3.73 3.58 13.51
C ILE A 27 4.73 3.39 12.39
N GLU A 28 6.02 3.45 12.74
CA GLU A 28 7.11 3.05 11.85
C GLU A 28 7.80 1.82 12.44
N SER A 29 7.95 0.75 11.65
CA SER A 29 8.66 -0.47 12.06
C SER A 29 9.97 -0.66 11.29
N ASP A 30 10.94 -1.26 11.98
CA ASP A 30 12.20 -1.72 11.38
C ASP A 30 12.04 -3.16 10.83
N LEU A 31 13.04 -3.61 10.06
CA LEU A 31 13.12 -4.96 9.48
C LEU A 31 13.21 -6.10 10.52
N GLU A 32 13.41 -5.80 11.81
CA GLU A 32 13.59 -6.87 12.80
C GLU A 32 12.26 -7.50 13.20
N LYS A 33 11.22 -6.68 13.41
CA LYS A 33 9.94 -7.14 13.98
C LYS A 33 8.75 -6.32 13.52
N LEU A 34 7.62 -7.02 13.38
CA LEU A 34 6.32 -6.41 13.20
C LEU A 34 5.91 -5.57 14.42
N PRO A 35 5.23 -4.43 14.18
CA PRO A 35 4.73 -3.58 15.24
C PRO A 35 3.57 -4.25 16.00
N PRO A 36 3.32 -3.85 17.26
CA PRO A 36 2.13 -4.30 17.98
C PRO A 36 0.86 -3.68 17.36
N SER A 37 -0.27 -4.33 17.59
CA SER A 37 -1.58 -3.79 17.21
C SER A 37 -1.98 -2.66 18.16
N LEU A 38 -1.92 -1.41 17.71
CA LEU A 38 -2.29 -0.23 18.52
C LEU A 38 -3.60 0.38 18.01
N LYS A 39 -4.39 0.94 18.94
CA LYS A 39 -5.66 1.63 18.63
C LYS A 39 -5.40 3.05 18.11
N TYR A 40 -6.33 3.59 17.32
CA TYR A 40 -6.30 4.98 16.85
C TYR A 40 -5.07 5.35 16.01
N ILE A 41 -4.50 4.37 15.30
CA ILE A 41 -3.41 4.61 14.35
C ILE A 41 -4.01 5.09 13.02
N ASN A 42 -3.51 6.23 12.55
CA ASN A 42 -3.90 6.82 11.28
C ASN A 42 -3.03 6.31 10.14
N ARG A 43 -1.75 6.06 10.44
CA ARG A 43 -0.72 5.74 9.45
C ARG A 43 0.19 4.63 9.92
N SER A 44 0.61 3.76 9.02
CA SER A 44 1.65 2.76 9.28
C SER A 44 2.69 2.75 8.17
N ALA A 45 3.96 2.67 8.53
CA ALA A 45 5.08 2.38 7.66
C ALA A 45 5.79 1.13 8.21
N ILE A 46 5.62 -0.01 7.53
CA ILE A 46 6.08 -1.31 8.01
C ILE A 46 7.14 -1.87 7.07
N GLN A 47 8.32 -2.15 7.60
CA GLN A 47 9.31 -3.01 6.93
C GLN A 47 9.07 -4.45 7.37
N LEU A 48 8.77 -5.34 6.42
CA LEU A 48 8.46 -6.73 6.75
C LEU A 48 9.73 -7.49 7.15
N PRO A 49 9.74 -8.12 8.35
CA PRO A 49 10.75 -9.12 8.68
C PRO A 49 10.69 -10.30 7.71
N LYS A 50 11.81 -11.00 7.57
CA LYS A 50 11.89 -12.17 6.70
C LYS A 50 10.90 -13.27 7.10
N ASN A 51 10.30 -13.90 6.11
CA ASN A 51 9.29 -14.95 6.28
C ASN A 51 8.03 -14.51 7.03
N THR A 52 7.72 -13.21 7.06
CA THR A 52 6.43 -12.74 7.59
C THR A 52 5.29 -13.37 6.81
N THR A 53 4.29 -13.88 7.51
CA THR A 53 3.07 -14.41 6.91
C THR A 53 2.00 -13.32 6.77
N GLY A 54 1.05 -13.52 5.85
CA GLY A 54 -0.08 -12.61 5.68
C GLY A 54 -0.88 -12.43 6.97
N GLU A 55 -1.14 -13.52 7.69
CA GLU A 55 -1.82 -13.52 9.00
C GLU A 55 -1.09 -12.67 10.05
N GLU A 56 0.24 -12.80 10.17
CA GLU A 56 1.03 -12.00 11.11
C GLU A 56 0.96 -10.50 10.81
N LEU A 57 0.97 -10.14 9.51
CA LEU A 57 0.80 -8.75 9.10
C LEU A 57 -0.60 -8.23 9.44
N GLU A 58 -1.66 -9.00 9.19
CA GLU A 58 -3.04 -8.61 9.49
C GLU A 58 -3.24 -8.30 10.99
N LEU A 59 -2.58 -9.05 11.88
CA LEU A 59 -2.63 -8.82 13.33
C LEU A 59 -2.13 -7.42 13.72
N CYS A 60 -1.17 -6.85 12.98
CA CYS A 60 -0.64 -5.49 13.23
C CYS A 60 -1.73 -4.41 13.14
N PHE A 61 -2.79 -4.68 12.38
CA PHE A 61 -3.84 -3.71 12.09
C PHE A 61 -5.17 -4.01 12.81
N ALA A 62 -5.29 -5.14 13.50
CA ALA A 62 -6.54 -5.56 14.14
C ALA A 62 -7.18 -4.48 15.05
N ALA A 63 -6.37 -3.70 15.76
CA ALA A 63 -6.84 -2.61 16.63
C ALA A 63 -7.17 -1.29 15.87
N SER A 64 -6.67 -1.12 14.65
CA SER A 64 -6.88 0.05 13.79
C SER A 64 -7.01 -0.37 12.32
N PRO A 65 -8.10 -1.04 11.91
CA PRO A 65 -8.22 -1.62 10.58
C PRO A 65 -8.48 -0.58 9.47
N ASN A 66 -8.92 0.62 9.83
CA ASN A 66 -9.32 1.68 8.89
C ASN A 66 -8.28 2.81 8.81
N GLN A 67 -7.01 2.45 8.70
CA GLN A 67 -5.95 3.45 8.59
C GLN A 67 -6.09 4.25 7.28
N GLU A 68 -5.69 5.52 7.34
CA GLU A 68 -5.69 6.38 6.17
C GLU A 68 -4.55 6.01 5.22
N TYR A 69 -3.36 5.76 5.75
CA TYR A 69 -2.18 5.49 4.95
C TYR A 69 -1.43 4.27 5.47
N VAL A 70 -1.09 3.34 4.57
CA VAL A 70 -0.21 2.23 4.89
C VAL A 70 0.89 2.15 3.84
N SER A 71 2.13 2.11 4.29
CA SER A 71 3.30 1.79 3.49
C SER A 71 3.90 0.48 3.98
N ILE A 72 4.14 -0.44 3.05
CA ILE A 72 4.81 -1.71 3.35
C ILE A 72 6.00 -1.86 2.42
N THR A 73 7.16 -2.12 3.00
CA THR A 73 8.36 -2.50 2.28
C THR A 73 8.62 -3.97 2.55
N ASP A 74 8.52 -4.75 1.50
CA ASP A 74 8.73 -6.19 1.52
C ASP A 74 10.06 -6.53 0.86
N SER A 75 10.84 -7.43 1.46
CA SER A 75 12.14 -7.86 0.95
C SER A 75 12.18 -9.33 0.49
N ASP A 76 11.07 -10.04 0.63
CA ASP A 76 10.92 -11.45 0.21
C ASP A 76 9.71 -11.56 -0.76
N ASP A 77 9.32 -12.78 -1.17
CA ASP A 77 8.16 -13.00 -2.05
C ASP A 77 6.84 -13.02 -1.25
N PHE A 78 6.55 -11.91 -0.55
CA PHE A 78 5.38 -11.84 0.32
C PHE A 78 4.09 -11.66 -0.49
N GLU A 79 3.04 -12.37 -0.06
CA GLU A 79 1.70 -12.21 -0.60
C GLU A 79 0.72 -11.82 0.51
N LEU A 80 -0.13 -10.84 0.19
CA LEU A 80 -1.25 -10.49 1.07
C LEU A 80 -2.30 -11.59 1.07
N GLU A 81 -2.93 -11.77 2.23
CA GLU A 81 -4.12 -12.62 2.34
C GLU A 81 -5.20 -12.20 1.34
N SER A 82 -5.93 -13.17 0.81
CA SER A 82 -6.96 -12.93 -0.22
C SER A 82 -8.05 -11.94 0.20
N ASN A 83 -8.35 -11.88 1.51
CA ASN A 83 -9.31 -10.99 2.14
C ASN A 83 -8.64 -9.89 2.99
N SER A 84 -7.36 -9.60 2.73
CA SER A 84 -6.58 -8.60 3.47
C SER A 84 -7.30 -7.26 3.59
N ILE A 85 -7.25 -6.67 4.79
CA ILE A 85 -7.82 -5.33 5.03
C ILE A 85 -7.08 -4.25 4.22
N LEU A 86 -5.82 -4.51 3.84
CA LEU A 86 -4.96 -3.56 3.14
C LEU A 86 -5.48 -3.24 1.74
N TYR A 87 -6.30 -4.11 1.16
CA TYR A 87 -7.02 -3.78 -0.07
C TYR A 87 -8.03 -2.64 0.11
N GLY A 88 -8.46 -2.35 1.34
CA GLY A 88 -9.47 -1.34 1.66
C GLY A 88 -8.94 -0.02 2.21
N VAL A 89 -7.64 0.10 2.52
CA VAL A 89 -7.09 1.35 3.09
C VAL A 89 -7.16 2.49 2.09
N GLN A 90 -7.23 3.73 2.59
CA GLN A 90 -7.43 4.88 1.70
C GLN A 90 -6.23 5.09 0.77
N HIS A 91 -5.02 5.00 1.32
CA HIS A 91 -3.76 5.14 0.62
C HIS A 91 -2.86 3.95 0.93
N LEU A 92 -2.50 3.18 -0.09
CA LEU A 92 -1.58 2.05 0.03
C LEU A 92 -0.33 2.31 -0.79
N HIS A 93 0.83 2.14 -0.16
CA HIS A 93 2.12 2.06 -0.82
C HIS A 93 2.74 0.70 -0.54
N MET A 94 3.08 -0.05 -1.59
CA MET A 94 3.81 -1.30 -1.50
C MET A 94 5.12 -1.16 -2.28
N ASP A 95 6.24 -1.43 -1.62
CA ASP A 95 7.52 -1.66 -2.28
C ASP A 95 7.82 -3.16 -2.25
N MET A 96 7.78 -3.79 -3.42
CA MET A 96 7.80 -5.26 -3.55
C MET A 96 9.17 -5.80 -3.97
N ASN A 97 10.24 -5.00 -4.01
CA ASN A 97 11.61 -5.47 -4.28
C ASN A 97 11.81 -6.45 -5.46
N GLY A 98 11.03 -6.30 -6.53
CA GLY A 98 11.05 -7.12 -7.73
C GLY A 98 10.02 -8.26 -7.73
N HIS A 99 9.08 -8.28 -6.80
CA HIS A 99 8.06 -9.32 -6.70
C HIS A 99 6.76 -8.95 -7.43
N CYS A 100 5.91 -9.96 -7.63
CA CYS A 100 4.69 -9.87 -8.42
C CYS A 100 3.60 -9.09 -7.67
N ALA A 101 3.10 -8.00 -8.25
CA ALA A 101 2.06 -7.17 -7.62
C ALA A 101 0.64 -7.38 -8.18
N HIS A 102 0.39 -8.47 -8.91
CA HIS A 102 -0.92 -8.74 -9.53
C HIS A 102 -2.05 -8.80 -8.51
N HIS A 103 -1.83 -9.49 -7.39
CA HIS A 103 -2.85 -9.65 -6.36
C HIS A 103 -3.23 -8.28 -5.75
N ILE A 104 -2.27 -7.39 -5.54
CA ILE A 104 -2.50 -6.04 -5.03
C ILE A 104 -3.23 -5.18 -6.05
N LEU A 105 -2.74 -5.17 -7.30
CA LEU A 105 -3.28 -4.33 -8.36
C LEU A 105 -4.78 -4.57 -8.60
N PHE A 106 -5.20 -5.84 -8.61
CA PHE A 106 -6.58 -6.19 -8.96
C PHE A 106 -7.55 -6.27 -7.77
N ASN A 107 -7.05 -6.36 -6.53
CA ASN A 107 -7.92 -6.41 -5.34
C ASN A 107 -8.06 -5.07 -4.62
N PHE A 108 -7.20 -4.08 -4.89
CA PHE A 108 -7.24 -2.78 -4.22
C PHE A 108 -8.53 -1.99 -4.54
N ARG A 109 -9.13 -1.43 -3.48
CA ARG A 109 -10.43 -0.71 -3.49
C ARG A 109 -10.35 0.70 -2.88
N GLY A 110 -9.17 1.13 -2.48
CA GLY A 110 -8.93 2.45 -1.88
C GLY A 110 -8.84 3.59 -2.91
N LYS A 111 -8.33 4.74 -2.46
CA LYS A 111 -8.27 5.98 -3.25
C LYS A 111 -6.91 6.20 -3.92
N SER A 112 -5.83 5.68 -3.33
CA SER A 112 -4.48 5.91 -3.84
C SER A 112 -3.65 4.64 -3.73
N LEU A 113 -3.07 4.22 -4.84
CA LEU A 113 -2.20 3.04 -4.90
C LEU A 113 -0.84 3.43 -5.46
N LEU A 114 0.22 3.15 -4.69
CA LEU A 114 1.61 3.32 -5.09
C LEU A 114 2.27 1.94 -5.07
N LEU A 115 2.81 1.51 -6.19
CA LEU A 115 3.52 0.25 -6.34
C LEU A 115 4.96 0.53 -6.77
N SER A 116 5.92 0.23 -5.91
CA SER A 116 7.35 0.45 -6.16
C SER A 116 8.07 -0.88 -6.36
N SER A 117 9.07 -0.86 -7.25
CA SER A 117 9.91 -2.03 -7.52
C SER A 117 9.11 -3.29 -7.82
N VAL A 118 8.08 -3.24 -8.66
CA VAL A 118 7.22 -4.42 -8.90
C VAL A 118 7.53 -5.10 -10.23
N ILE A 119 7.20 -6.40 -10.31
CA ILE A 119 7.05 -7.11 -11.58
C ILE A 119 5.56 -7.19 -11.93
N LEU A 120 5.23 -6.75 -13.15
CA LEU A 120 3.88 -6.81 -13.68
C LEU A 120 3.94 -7.02 -15.19
N LEU A 121 3.03 -7.83 -15.72
CA LEU A 121 2.88 -7.98 -17.18
C LEU A 121 2.30 -6.68 -17.77
N ASN A 122 2.90 -6.19 -18.86
CA ASN A 122 2.38 -5.02 -19.59
C ASN A 122 0.89 -5.17 -19.94
N SER A 123 0.45 -6.38 -20.31
CA SER A 123 -0.96 -6.69 -20.58
C SER A 123 -1.88 -6.51 -19.38
N SER A 124 -1.39 -6.82 -18.18
CA SER A 124 -2.14 -6.64 -16.94
C SER A 124 -2.26 -5.16 -16.59
N LEU A 125 -1.19 -4.39 -16.76
CA LEU A 125 -1.22 -2.95 -16.60
C LEU A 125 -2.17 -2.28 -17.60
N VAL A 126 -2.13 -2.66 -18.88
CA VAL A 126 -3.04 -2.13 -19.91
C VAL A 126 -4.50 -2.46 -19.60
N ARG A 127 -4.78 -3.69 -19.14
CA ARG A 127 -6.14 -4.07 -18.70
C ARG A 127 -6.60 -3.18 -17.55
N PHE A 128 -5.80 -3.09 -16.50
CA PHE A 128 -6.06 -2.27 -15.32
C PHE A 128 -6.35 -0.81 -15.71
N LEU A 129 -5.47 -0.18 -16.49
CA LEU A 129 -5.61 1.22 -16.88
C LEU A 129 -6.86 1.45 -17.74
N ASN A 130 -7.21 0.52 -18.63
CA ASN A 130 -8.43 0.64 -19.43
C ASN A 130 -9.71 0.47 -18.59
N GLU A 131 -9.72 -0.46 -17.64
CA GLU A 131 -10.85 -0.64 -16.71
C GLU A 131 -11.04 0.58 -15.80
N TRP A 132 -9.93 1.11 -15.25
CA TRP A 132 -9.96 2.34 -14.46
C TRP A 132 -10.39 3.54 -15.31
N LYS A 133 -9.82 3.69 -16.51
CA LYS A 133 -10.14 4.82 -17.41
C LYS A 133 -11.59 4.84 -17.87
N SER A 134 -12.16 3.66 -18.11
CA SER A 134 -13.56 3.52 -18.52
C SER A 134 -14.54 3.51 -17.35
N ASN A 135 -14.05 3.69 -16.11
CA ASN A 135 -14.83 3.61 -14.88
C ASN A 135 -15.60 2.27 -14.73
N LYS A 136 -15.09 1.19 -15.35
CA LYS A 136 -15.64 -0.17 -15.26
C LYS A 136 -15.03 -0.96 -14.09
N GLY A 137 -13.85 -0.55 -13.64
CA GLY A 137 -13.17 -1.07 -12.46
C GLY A 137 -12.50 0.07 -11.69
N PHE A 138 -12.08 -0.21 -10.45
CA PHE A 138 -11.28 0.73 -9.63
C PHE A 138 -11.95 2.11 -9.43
N VAL A 139 -13.27 2.14 -9.29
CA VAL A 139 -14.09 3.38 -9.26
C VAL A 139 -13.69 4.38 -8.15
N ASN A 140 -13.12 3.87 -7.05
CA ASN A 140 -12.66 4.68 -5.93
C ASN A 140 -11.25 5.25 -6.15
N LEU A 141 -10.46 4.66 -7.05
CA LEU A 141 -9.08 5.00 -7.27
C LEU A 141 -8.99 6.39 -7.92
N ARG A 142 -8.25 7.28 -7.28
CA ARG A 142 -8.02 8.68 -7.69
C ARG A 142 -6.57 8.92 -8.07
N PHE A 143 -5.65 8.16 -7.49
CA PHE A 143 -4.24 8.26 -7.76
C PHE A 143 -3.63 6.87 -7.93
N PHE A 144 -2.78 6.73 -8.95
CA PHE A 144 -2.02 5.51 -9.20
C PHE A 144 -0.61 5.89 -9.62
N SER A 145 0.37 5.31 -8.95
CA SER A 145 1.78 5.39 -9.33
C SER A 145 2.39 4.00 -9.35
N ILE A 146 3.22 3.74 -10.35
CA ILE A 146 3.90 2.46 -10.48
C ILE A 146 5.33 2.64 -10.99
N SER A 147 6.27 1.96 -10.35
CA SER A 147 7.65 1.80 -10.81
C SER A 147 7.88 0.35 -11.22
N LEU A 148 8.22 0.14 -12.50
CA LEU A 148 8.39 -1.18 -13.11
C LEU A 148 9.82 -1.35 -13.60
N GLY A 149 10.40 -2.53 -13.36
CA GLY A 149 11.74 -2.87 -13.87
C GLY A 149 11.80 -3.06 -15.40
N ASN A 150 10.70 -3.52 -16.02
CA ASN A 150 10.66 -3.89 -17.44
C ASN A 150 9.38 -3.36 -18.14
N LEU A 151 9.30 -2.05 -18.31
CA LEU A 151 8.16 -1.39 -18.95
C LEU A 151 8.35 -1.27 -20.46
N ASP A 152 7.39 -1.77 -21.26
CA ASP A 152 7.29 -1.41 -22.68
C ASP A 152 6.39 -0.18 -22.80
N ASP A 153 6.99 0.99 -22.67
CA ASP A 153 6.28 2.27 -22.64
C ASP A 153 5.54 2.55 -23.94
N VAL A 154 6.15 2.26 -25.09
CA VAL A 154 5.55 2.45 -26.42
C VAL A 154 4.31 1.59 -26.58
N TRP A 155 4.38 0.31 -26.21
CA TRP A 155 3.25 -0.61 -26.32
C TRP A 155 2.08 -0.22 -25.42
N ILE A 156 2.37 0.21 -24.18
CA ILE A 156 1.34 0.65 -23.23
C ILE A 156 0.69 1.95 -23.73
N LYS A 157 1.48 2.92 -24.18
CA LYS A 157 0.99 4.20 -24.72
C LYS A 157 -0.02 3.98 -25.85
N ASN A 158 0.34 3.14 -26.82
CA ASN A 158 -0.51 2.84 -27.98
C ASN A 158 -1.84 2.15 -27.61
N ARG A 159 -1.93 1.51 -26.43
CA ARG A 159 -3.11 0.76 -26.01
C ARG A 159 -3.96 1.46 -24.96
N VAL A 160 -3.47 2.51 -24.33
CA VAL A 160 -4.17 3.18 -23.21
C VAL A 160 -4.54 4.63 -23.52
N ASP A 161 -4.02 5.22 -24.60
CA ASP A 161 -4.35 6.60 -25.01
C ASP A 161 -4.19 7.58 -23.82
N ILE A 162 -2.94 7.66 -23.34
CA ILE A 162 -2.53 8.46 -22.18
C ILE A 162 -1.73 9.67 -22.66
N LYS A 163 -2.00 10.86 -22.08
CA LYS A 163 -1.18 12.06 -22.30
C LYS A 163 0.04 12.04 -21.38
N GLN A 164 1.23 12.24 -21.95
CA GLN A 164 2.50 12.25 -21.22
C GLN A 164 2.83 13.66 -20.67
N SER A 165 3.44 13.72 -19.49
CA SER A 165 4.21 14.88 -19.00
C SER A 165 5.70 14.61 -19.22
N GLU A 166 6.48 15.61 -19.65
CA GLU A 166 7.82 15.43 -20.25
C GLU A 166 8.93 14.90 -19.33
N VAL A 167 8.70 14.72 -18.02
CA VAL A 167 9.80 14.48 -17.06
C VAL A 167 9.80 13.07 -16.45
N ALA A 168 8.70 12.31 -16.56
CA ALA A 168 8.58 10.91 -16.15
C ALA A 168 7.23 10.37 -16.67
N LEU A 169 7.04 9.04 -16.70
CA LEU A 169 5.69 8.46 -16.77
C LEU A 169 4.95 8.67 -15.43
N GLU A 170 4.79 9.93 -15.03
CA GLU A 170 3.82 10.31 -14.02
C GLU A 170 2.44 10.32 -14.67
N LEU A 171 1.64 9.31 -14.36
CA LEU A 171 0.21 9.26 -14.70
C LEU A 171 -0.55 10.28 -13.84
N LYS A 172 -0.39 11.57 -14.13
CA LYS A 172 -1.13 12.65 -13.48
C LYS A 172 -2.46 12.84 -14.17
N TRP A 173 -3.52 12.29 -13.56
CA TRP A 173 -4.89 12.54 -14.03
C TRP A 173 -5.53 13.67 -13.21
N LYS A 174 -5.96 14.75 -13.88
CA LYS A 174 -6.96 15.66 -13.34
C LYS A 174 -8.34 15.11 -13.69
N MET A 175 -9.14 14.79 -12.66
CA MET A 175 -10.58 14.55 -12.83
C MET A 175 -11.24 15.80 -13.42
N ARG A 176 -12.23 15.60 -14.30
CA ARG A 176 -13.20 16.63 -14.70
C ARG A 176 -14.20 16.83 -13.58
#